data_AF-A0A0Q6W2R5-F1
#
_entry.id   AF-A0A0Q6W2R5-F1
#
_cell.length_a   1.000
_cell.length_b   1.000
_cell.length_c   1.000
_cell.angle_alpha   90.00
_cell.angle_beta   90.00
_cell.angle_gamma   90.00
#
_symmetry.space_group_name_H-M   'P 1'
#
loop_
_entity.id
_entity.type
_entity.pdbx_description
1 polymer ?
#
loop_
_entity_poly.entity_id
_entity_poly.type
_entity_poly.pdbx_seq_one_letter_code
_entity_poly.pdbx_strand_id
1 'polypeptide(L)'
;MRRKWPEEFNSILNGAEEVTLDLPAIDNDDGSRSEAISRKALKVRMSMEDYERIWPLAEMRYRLDGNMTGKAITLITTNPHYHRWHPADGGTVDDVSDSGRHYKTAYVVVHFLLDDVRETAAA
;
A
#
# COMPACT_ATOMS: atom_id res chain seq x y z
N MET A 1 13.82 12.33 -8.41
CA MET A 1 12.82 12.46 -9.50
C MET A 1 11.43 12.34 -8.90
N ARG A 2 10.51 13.26 -9.22
CA ARG A 2 9.11 13.20 -8.76
C ARG A 2 8.37 12.20 -9.67
N ARG A 3 7.91 11.06 -9.14
CA ARG A 3 7.10 10.08 -9.87
C ARG A 3 5.63 10.26 -9.48
N LYS A 4 4.74 10.24 -10.46
CA LYS A 4 3.29 10.27 -10.25
C LYS A 4 2.74 8.85 -10.28
N TRP A 5 1.75 8.58 -9.43
CA TRP A 5 1.03 7.32 -9.48
C TRP A 5 0.38 7.15 -10.86
N PRO A 6 0.51 5.98 -11.52
CA PRO A 6 -0.05 5.80 -12.85
C PRO A 6 -1.58 5.84 -12.83
N GLU A 7 -2.16 6.62 -13.74
CA GLU A 7 -3.59 6.92 -13.73
C GLU A 7 -4.46 5.67 -13.93
N GLU A 8 -3.96 4.68 -14.68
CA GLU A 8 -4.62 3.40 -14.91
C GLU A 8 -4.84 2.57 -13.64
N PHE A 9 -4.13 2.89 -12.56
CA PHE A 9 -4.23 2.21 -11.26
C PHE A 9 -4.95 3.06 -10.21
N ASN A 10 -5.51 4.23 -10.57
CA ASN A 10 -6.24 5.07 -9.61
C ASN A 10 -7.41 4.33 -8.95
N SER A 11 -8.09 3.46 -9.70
CA SER A 11 -9.23 2.69 -9.19
C SER A 11 -8.87 1.74 -8.04
N ILE A 12 -7.61 1.31 -7.94
CA ILE A 12 -7.13 0.44 -6.86
C ILE A 12 -7.21 1.13 -5.50
N LEU A 13 -7.06 2.46 -5.48
CA LEU A 13 -7.13 3.25 -4.25
C LEU A 13 -8.57 3.59 -3.85
N ASN A 14 -9.57 3.25 -4.68
CA ASN A 14 -10.97 3.49 -4.36
C ASN A 14 -11.40 2.55 -3.23
N GLY A 15 -11.90 3.13 -2.14
CA GLY A 15 -12.28 2.36 -0.95
C GLY A 15 -11.08 1.89 -0.11
N ALA A 16 -9.87 2.42 -0.36
CA ALA A 16 -8.74 2.22 0.53
C ALA A 16 -9.05 2.73 1.94
N GLU A 17 -8.73 1.93 2.95
CA GLU A 17 -8.90 2.29 4.35
C GLU A 17 -7.63 2.98 4.84
N GLU A 18 -7.75 4.21 5.37
CA GLU A 18 -6.61 4.85 6.05
C GLU A 18 -6.42 4.21 7.43
N VAL A 19 -5.26 3.63 7.64
CA VAL A 19 -4.87 2.95 8.88
C VAL A 19 -3.59 3.58 9.46
N THR A 20 -3.36 3.35 10.74
CA THR A 20 -2.09 3.69 11.40
C THR A 20 -1.32 2.40 11.67
N LEU A 21 -0.07 2.35 11.23
CA LEU A 21 0.85 1.25 11.47
C LEU A 21 1.71 1.59 12.68
N ASP A 22 1.58 0.83 13.76
CA ASP A 22 2.37 1.02 14.97
C ASP A 22 3.56 0.06 14.97
N LEU A 23 4.75 0.63 14.72
CA LEU A 23 6.01 -0.11 14.78
C LEU A 23 6.53 -0.07 16.22
N PRO A 24 6.72 -1.24 16.86
CA PRO A 24 7.32 -1.28 18.18
C PRO A 24 8.78 -0.81 18.11
N ALA A 25 9.26 -0.23 19.20
CA ALA A 25 10.67 0.04 19.38
C ALA A 25 11.46 -1.27 19.26
N ILE A 26 12.42 -1.34 18.33
CA ILE A 26 13.29 -2.49 18.14
C ILE A 26 14.65 -2.15 18.75
N ASP A 27 15.15 -3.05 19.61
CA ASP A 27 16.53 -3.01 20.09
C ASP A 27 17.42 -3.58 18.99
N ASN A 28 18.33 -2.77 18.49
CA ASN A 28 19.32 -3.18 17.50
C ASN A 28 20.47 -3.92 18.20
N ASP A 29 21.14 -4.81 17.46
CA ASP A 29 22.26 -5.63 17.96
C ASP A 29 23.50 -4.78 18.37
N ASP A 30 23.51 -3.49 17.98
CA ASP A 30 24.52 -2.51 18.37
C ASP A 30 24.21 -1.80 19.71
N GLY A 31 23.13 -2.18 20.39
CA GLY A 31 22.69 -1.59 21.66
C GLY A 31 21.91 -0.28 21.52
N SER A 32 21.63 0.19 20.31
CA SER A 32 20.74 1.32 20.06
C SER A 32 19.28 0.86 20.02
N ARG A 33 18.37 1.68 20.57
CA ARG A 33 16.93 1.42 20.51
C ARG A 33 16.28 2.34 19.49
N SER A 34 15.65 1.76 18.47
CA SER A 34 14.76 2.51 17.59
C SER A 34 13.50 2.90 18.38
N GLU A 35 13.03 4.14 18.24
CA GLU A 35 11.80 4.58 18.90
C GLU A 35 10.58 3.85 18.31
N ALA A 36 9.49 3.78 19.09
CA ALA A 36 8.22 3.32 18.56
C ALA A 36 7.69 4.40 17.60
N ILE A 37 7.42 4.03 16.35
CA ILE A 37 7.00 4.98 15.31
C ILE A 37 5.62 4.57 14.83
N SER A 38 4.69 5.53 14.80
CA SER A 38 3.41 5.37 14.13
C SER A 38 3.46 6.00 12.73
N ARG A 39 3.01 5.25 11.72
CA ARG A 39 2.98 5.70 10.32
C ARG A 39 1.58 5.59 9.74
N LYS A 40 1.14 6.59 8.98
CA LYS A 40 -0.10 6.50 8.21
C LYS A 40 0.09 5.60 7.01
N ALA A 41 -0.92 4.83 6.67
CA ALA A 41 -0.93 3.95 5.51
C ALA A 41 -2.34 3.80 4.93
N LEU A 42 -2.40 3.35 3.68
CA LEU A 42 -3.62 2.88 3.04
C LEU A 42 -3.61 1.36 3.01
N LYS A 43 -4.62 0.74 3.60
CA LYS A 43 -4.89 -0.69 3.49
C LYS A 43 -5.84 -0.91 2.32
N VAL A 44 -5.43 -1.77 1.39
CA VAL A 44 -6.18 -2.05 0.17
C VAL A 44 -6.37 -3.54 0.03
N ARG A 45 -7.61 -3.94 -0.25
CA ARG A 45 -7.94 -5.28 -0.71
C ARG A 45 -8.06 -5.25 -2.23
N MET A 46 -7.27 -6.06 -2.93
CA MET A 46 -7.29 -6.13 -4.39
C MET A 46 -7.20 -7.56 -4.90
N SER A 47 -7.58 -7.78 -6.15
CA SER A 47 -7.40 -9.07 -6.82
C SER A 47 -5.90 -9.43 -6.91
N MET A 48 -5.59 -10.72 -6.99
CA MET A 48 -4.20 -11.15 -7.27
C MET A 48 -3.69 -10.58 -8.60
N GLU A 49 -4.56 -10.49 -9.61
CA GLU A 49 -4.23 -9.93 -10.93
C GLU A 49 -3.81 -8.45 -10.84
N ASP A 50 -4.56 -7.61 -10.14
CA ASP A 50 -4.20 -6.20 -9.96
C ASP A 50 -2.91 -6.04 -9.16
N TYR A 51 -2.71 -6.89 -8.16
CA TYR A 51 -1.48 -6.91 -7.39
C TYR A 51 -0.25 -7.21 -8.26
N GLU A 52 -0.32 -8.23 -9.12
CA GLU A 52 0.76 -8.56 -10.07
C GLU A 52 1.05 -7.39 -11.03
N ARG A 53 0.01 -6.68 -11.46
CA ARG A 53 0.15 -5.51 -12.35
C ARG A 53 0.86 -4.34 -11.68
N ILE A 54 0.62 -4.10 -10.39
CA ILE A 54 1.29 -3.01 -9.65
C ILE A 54 2.59 -3.44 -8.95
N TRP A 55 2.91 -4.74 -8.92
CA TRP A 55 4.13 -5.25 -8.30
C TRP A 55 5.42 -4.55 -8.78
N PRO A 56 5.59 -4.18 -10.07
CA PRO A 56 6.76 -3.42 -10.52
C PRO A 56 6.89 -2.01 -9.89
N LEU A 57 5.82 -1.50 -9.27
CA LEU A 57 5.77 -0.20 -8.58
C LEU A 57 6.16 -0.33 -7.09
N ALA A 58 6.43 -1.55 -6.61
CA ALA A 58 6.79 -1.82 -5.23
C ALA A 58 7.98 -0.99 -4.72
N GLU A 59 7.92 -0.59 -3.45
CA GLU A 59 9.00 0.15 -2.75
C GLU A 59 9.40 1.49 -3.42
N MET A 60 8.64 1.96 -4.42
CA MET A 60 8.82 3.28 -5.04
C MET A 60 7.78 4.26 -4.51
N ARG A 61 8.21 5.51 -4.32
CA ARG A 61 7.35 6.59 -3.85
C ARG A 61 6.66 7.30 -5.02
N TYR A 62 5.33 7.33 -4.99
CA TYR A 62 4.49 7.97 -5.99
C TYR A 62 3.64 9.08 -5.39
N ARG A 63 3.62 10.25 -6.02
CA ARG A 63 2.68 11.33 -5.65
C ARG A 63 1.29 11.02 -6.18
N LEU A 64 0.30 11.36 -5.36
CA LEU A 64 -1.11 11.27 -5.69
C LEU A 64 -1.66 12.62 -6.13
N ASP A 65 -2.61 12.58 -7.05
CA ASP A 65 -3.39 13.73 -7.54
C ASP A 65 -4.87 13.58 -7.06
N GLY A 66 -5.74 14.53 -7.42
CA GLY A 66 -7.17 14.50 -7.08
C GLY A 66 -7.43 14.67 -5.57
N ASN A 67 -8.30 13.83 -4.99
CA ASN A 67 -8.69 13.95 -3.57
C ASN A 67 -7.53 13.68 -2.59
N MET A 68 -6.44 13.09 -3.05
CA MET A 68 -5.22 12.85 -2.26
C MET A 68 -4.05 13.74 -2.70
N THR A 69 -4.35 14.87 -3.36
CA THR A 69 -3.35 15.88 -3.71
C THR A 69 -2.53 16.29 -2.49
N GLY A 70 -1.21 16.35 -2.65
CA GLY A 70 -0.28 16.64 -1.55
C GLY A 70 0.11 15.41 -0.74
N LYS A 71 -0.32 14.20 -1.13
CA LYS A 71 0.11 12.93 -0.53
C LYS A 71 0.97 12.12 -1.47
N ALA A 72 1.74 11.19 -0.91
CA ALA A 72 2.47 10.19 -1.65
C ALA A 72 2.28 8.82 -1.02
N ILE A 73 2.29 7.80 -1.86
CA ILE A 73 2.19 6.41 -1.45
C ILE A 73 3.43 5.62 -1.82
N THR A 74 3.73 4.60 -1.00
CA THR A 74 4.77 3.61 -1.26
C THR A 74 4.25 2.22 -0.93
N LEU A 75 4.14 1.34 -1.91
CA LEU A 75 3.69 -0.04 -1.70
C LEU A 75 4.74 -0.83 -0.90
N ILE A 76 4.34 -1.35 0.26
CA ILE A 76 5.18 -2.15 1.13
C ILE A 76 5.12 -3.60 0.65
N THR A 77 6.27 -4.18 0.30
CA THR A 77 6.34 -5.56 -0.19
C THR A 77 7.45 -6.39 0.43
N THR A 78 8.60 -5.77 0.72
CA THR A 78 9.82 -6.47 1.10
C THR A 78 10.60 -5.74 2.18
N ASN A 79 10.25 -4.50 2.50
CA ASN A 79 10.91 -3.74 3.55
C ASN A 79 10.79 -4.45 4.93
N PRO A 80 11.90 -4.88 5.57
CA PRO A 80 11.86 -5.68 6.78
C PRO A 80 11.26 -4.95 7.99
N HIS A 81 11.34 -3.62 8.02
CA HIS A 81 10.71 -2.81 9.08
C HIS A 81 9.19 -2.97 9.10
N TYR A 82 8.60 -3.32 7.95
CA TYR A 82 7.16 -3.43 7.79
C TYR A 82 6.70 -4.86 7.49
N HIS A 83 7.45 -5.88 7.88
CA HIS A 83 7.14 -7.30 7.58
C HIS A 83 5.69 -7.70 7.95
N ARG A 84 5.13 -7.15 9.04
CA ARG A 84 3.74 -7.42 9.47
C ARG A 84 2.68 -6.93 8.48
N TRP A 85 3.04 -6.00 7.60
CA TRP A 85 2.15 -5.36 6.62
C TRP A 85 2.53 -5.68 5.18
N HIS A 86 3.43 -6.65 4.99
CA HIS A 86 3.69 -7.23 3.67
C HIS A 86 2.39 -7.80 3.09
N PRO A 87 2.31 -7.93 1.75
CA PRO A 87 1.18 -8.52 1.08
C PRO A 87 0.87 -9.89 1.69
N ALA A 88 -0.36 -10.04 2.16
CA ALA A 88 -0.83 -11.27 2.77
C ALA A 88 -2.03 -11.80 1.98
N ASP A 89 -2.14 -13.13 1.93
CA ASP A 89 -3.32 -13.77 1.38
C ASP A 89 -4.55 -13.28 2.13
N GLY A 90 -5.47 -12.67 1.38
CA GLY A 90 -6.73 -12.23 1.91
C GLY A 90 -7.78 -13.33 1.89
N GLY A 91 -7.61 -14.36 1.07
CA GLY A 91 -8.54 -15.45 0.82
C GLY A 91 -9.12 -15.43 -0.60
N THR A 92 -10.25 -16.13 -0.78
CA THR A 92 -10.97 -16.21 -2.05
C THR A 92 -12.42 -15.75 -1.89
N VAL A 93 -12.96 -15.09 -2.90
CA VAL A 93 -14.39 -14.80 -3.01
C VAL A 93 -15.00 -15.73 -4.06
N ASP A 94 -16.08 -16.42 -3.68
CA ASP A 94 -16.95 -17.16 -4.60
C ASP A 94 -17.96 -16.19 -5.22
N ASP A 95 -18.07 -16.22 -6.56
CA ASP A 95 -18.98 -15.39 -7.32
C ASP A 95 -19.58 -16.19 -8.49
N VAL A 96 -20.67 -15.70 -9.08
CA VAL A 96 -21.42 -16.40 -10.12
C VAL A 96 -21.45 -15.53 -11.38
N SER A 97 -20.93 -16.04 -12.49
CA SER A 97 -20.99 -15.33 -13.77
C SER A 97 -22.43 -15.20 -14.28
N ASP A 98 -22.65 -14.31 -15.24
CA ASP A 98 -23.96 -14.14 -15.90
C ASP A 98 -24.50 -15.43 -16.55
N SER A 99 -23.61 -16.39 -16.85
CA SER A 99 -23.95 -17.73 -17.35
C SER A 99 -24.27 -18.76 -16.25
N GLY A 100 -24.30 -18.35 -14.99
CA GLY A 100 -24.55 -19.22 -13.83
C GLY A 100 -23.34 -20.05 -13.38
N ARG A 101 -22.15 -19.80 -13.92
CA ARG A 101 -20.94 -20.55 -13.55
C ARG A 101 -20.30 -19.92 -12.32
N HIS A 102 -20.11 -20.73 -11.28
CA HIS A 102 -19.34 -20.34 -10.12
C HIS A 102 -17.87 -20.18 -10.46
N TYR A 103 -17.26 -19.08 -10.04
CA TYR A 103 -15.82 -18.86 -10.10
C TYR A 103 -15.30 -18.31 -8.76
N LYS A 104 -14.01 -18.53 -8.51
CA LYS A 104 -13.31 -18.05 -7.33
C LYS A 104 -12.26 -17.03 -7.73
N THR A 105 -12.27 -15.88 -7.06
CA THR A 105 -11.23 -14.86 -7.23
C THR A 105 -10.41 -14.76 -5.96
N ALA A 106 -9.11 -15.03 -6.07
CA ALA A 106 -8.16 -14.81 -4.99
C ALA A 106 -7.88 -13.31 -4.84
N TYR A 107 -7.76 -12.85 -3.59
CA TYR A 107 -7.43 -11.47 -3.29
C TYR A 107 -6.33 -11.40 -2.24
N VAL A 108 -5.59 -10.30 -2.29
CA VAL A 108 -4.52 -9.99 -1.35
C VAL A 108 -4.84 -8.71 -0.62
N VAL A 109 -4.35 -8.61 0.62
CA VAL A 109 -4.35 -7.36 1.38
C VAL A 109 -2.96 -6.78 1.33
N VAL A 110 -2.85 -5.55 0.86
CA VAL A 110 -1.59 -4.81 0.80
C VAL A 110 -1.69 -3.51 1.58
N HIS A 111 -0.53 -2.97 1.93
CA HIS A 111 -0.42 -1.69 2.59
C HIS A 111 0.48 -0.75 1.79
N PHE A 112 0.03 0.49 1.64
CA PHE A 112 0.84 1.57 1.11
C PHE A 112 1.16 2.54 2.25
N LEU A 113 2.43 2.85 2.50
CA LEU A 113 2.76 3.97 3.39
C LEU A 113 2.18 5.26 2.79
N LEU A 114 1.58 6.09 3.63
CA LEU A 114 0.97 7.35 3.24
C LEU A 114 1.75 8.51 3.86
N ASP A 115 2.44 9.27 3.03
CA ASP A 115 3.26 10.40 3.44
C ASP A 115 2.68 11.71 2.94
N ASP A 116 2.66 12.73 3.80
CA ASP A 116 2.40 14.10 3.34
C ASP A 116 3.61 14.62 2.56
N VAL A 117 3.33 15.27 1.44
CA VAL A 117 4.30 15.91 0.57
C VAL A 117 4.17 17.40 0.81
N ARG A 118 5.04 17.97 1.65
CA ARG A 118 5.23 19.42 1.65
C ARG A 118 5.81 19.79 0.30
N GLU A 119 5.06 20.56 -0.50
CA GLU A 119 5.70 21.35 -1.53
C GLU A 119 6.62 22.32 -0.81
N THR A 120 7.94 22.10 -0.88
CA THR A 120 8.87 23.17 -0.60
C THR A 120 8.49 24.28 -1.57
N ALA A 121 7.85 25.34 -1.07
CA ALA A 121 7.72 26.58 -1.81
C ALA A 121 9.13 26.89 -2.29
N ALA A 122 9.31 26.97 -3.61
CA ALA A 122 10.56 27.45 -4.15
C ALA A 122 10.76 28.85 -3.56
N ALA A 123 11.78 28.98 -2.71
CA ALA A 123 12.27 30.26 -2.25
C ALA A 123 12.93 31.01 -3.41
#